data_AF-A0A9D2GGI9-F1
#
_entry.id   AF-A0A9D2GGI9-F1
#
_cell.length_a   1.000
_cell.length_b   1.000
_cell.length_c   1.000
_cell.angle_alpha   90.00
_cell.angle_beta   90.00
_cell.angle_gamma   90.00
#
_symmetry.space_group_name_H-M   'P 1'
#
loop_
_entity.id
_entity.type
_entity.pdbx_description
1 polymer ?
#
loop_
_entity_poly.entity_id
_entity_poly.type
_entity_poly.pdbx_seq_one_letter_code
_entity_poly.pdbx_strand_id
1 'polypeptide(L)'
;MLILCVVYALGDTVGTLTKAWIPSVFVVAILFLLGYWTFFPKDIVTLAGFGAPLGGTLAIMICITHMGTSISLSELKKQWKIIVICLAGLAGMVAACMIICPIFVDFNYIVAGLPPLTGGIVAATMMQEAAQNLGLERAAVLAICMYVCQGFAGYPLTAVMLKKEGRNLLKDFRNGKAKKVAKTGEIDEINGKFAVEEKKRKKLIPDIPNKYYSTAVSLATIMIVALLSSLISSWTATFMGVYAINQAVIALILGIAATEIGFLRPNVLKENGCFNFLMFVLMMYVFGGLNSATPELLLEILGPLVLIIVVGVVGMCICSTIVGKILKVSPYMAIATSLTALYGFPPNYVLTEEASKALADNDDEKNYLMDNMLPQMIVGGFVTVTITSVIIASIFIPLLRA
;
A
#
# COMPACT_ATOMS: atom_id res chain seq x y z
N MET A 1 11.05 19.70 8.96
CA MET A 1 11.29 19.21 7.58
C MET A 1 12.69 18.65 7.39
N LEU A 2 13.77 19.42 7.60
CA LEU A 2 15.15 18.94 7.38
C LEU A 2 15.46 17.58 8.03
N ILE A 3 15.15 17.44 9.33
CA ILE A 3 15.37 16.18 10.08
C ILE A 3 14.65 15.01 9.38
N LEU A 4 13.39 15.21 8.98
CA LEU A 4 12.60 14.17 8.30
C LEU A 4 13.22 13.77 6.96
N CYS A 5 13.73 14.74 6.19
CA CYS A 5 14.44 14.46 4.94
C CYS A 5 15.73 13.67 5.18
N VAL A 6 16.50 13.99 6.22
CA VAL A 6 17.71 13.25 6.59
C VAL A 6 17.38 11.81 6.95
N VAL A 7 16.36 11.60 7.78
CA VAL A 7 15.93 10.25 8.21
C VAL A 7 15.49 9.41 7.00
N TYR A 8 14.69 9.99 6.12
CA TYR A 8 14.23 9.29 4.91
C TYR A 8 15.40 8.99 3.96
N ALA A 9 16.31 9.95 3.75
CA ALA A 9 17.49 9.76 2.92
C ALA A 9 18.42 8.67 3.46
N LEU A 10 18.58 8.56 4.79
CA LEU A 10 19.31 7.46 5.42
C LEU A 10 18.64 6.11 5.12
N GLY A 11 17.32 6.05 5.24
CA GLY A 11 16.55 4.85 4.88
C GLY A 11 16.72 4.44 3.41
N ASP A 12 16.55 5.38 2.48
CA ASP A 12 16.74 5.16 1.04
C ASP A 12 18.18 4.74 0.70
N THR A 13 19.17 5.32 1.39
CA THR A 13 20.58 4.99 1.21
C THR A 13 20.84 3.55 1.66
N VAL A 14 20.36 3.14 2.83
CA VAL A 14 20.49 1.75 3.30
C VAL A 14 19.74 0.79 2.38
N GLY A 15 18.53 1.15 1.94
CA GLY A 15 17.77 0.35 0.97
C GLY A 15 18.54 0.14 -0.33
N THR A 16 19.16 1.19 -0.86
CA THR A 16 19.96 1.14 -2.09
C THR A 16 21.24 0.32 -1.89
N LEU A 17 22.00 0.57 -0.81
CA LEU A 17 23.25 -0.14 -0.51
C LEU A 17 23.03 -1.63 -0.30
N THR A 18 21.92 -2.01 0.31
CA THR A 18 21.57 -3.41 0.57
C THR A 18 20.87 -4.08 -0.61
N LYS A 19 20.71 -3.40 -1.77
CA LYS A 19 19.94 -3.89 -2.92
C LYS A 19 18.54 -4.37 -2.51
N ALA A 20 17.87 -3.51 -1.75
CA ALA A 20 16.56 -3.72 -1.12
C ALA A 20 16.48 -4.94 -0.18
N TRP A 21 17.61 -5.50 0.29
CA TRP A 21 17.60 -6.63 1.25
C TRP A 21 17.06 -6.19 2.60
N ILE A 22 17.42 -4.96 3.01
CA ILE A 22 16.73 -4.22 4.06
C ILE A 22 15.93 -3.12 3.37
N PRO A 23 14.58 -3.16 3.37
CA PRO A 23 13.77 -2.15 2.69
C PRO A 23 13.92 -0.76 3.30
N SER A 24 13.91 0.31 2.51
CA SER A 24 14.00 1.68 3.05
C SER A 24 12.91 1.95 4.07
N VAL A 25 11.67 1.57 3.75
CA VAL A 25 10.51 1.77 4.62
C VAL A 25 10.68 1.12 6.00
N PHE A 26 11.38 -0.02 6.07
CA PHE A 26 11.69 -0.68 7.34
C PHE A 26 12.74 0.10 8.13
N VAL A 27 13.80 0.56 7.47
CA VAL A 27 14.85 1.37 8.11
C VAL A 27 14.27 2.69 8.63
N VAL A 28 13.47 3.39 7.83
CA VAL A 28 12.84 4.65 8.23
C VAL A 28 11.90 4.41 9.42
N ALA A 29 11.10 3.34 9.42
CA ALA A 29 10.24 3.01 10.55
C ALA A 29 11.04 2.83 11.85
N ILE A 30 12.16 2.11 11.82
CA ILE A 30 13.04 1.93 12.98
C ILE A 30 13.63 3.27 13.43
N LEU A 31 14.12 4.09 12.50
CA LEU A 31 14.70 5.41 12.83
C LEU A 31 13.66 6.35 13.45
N PHE A 32 12.41 6.33 12.96
CA PHE A 32 11.31 7.09 13.56
C PHE A 32 10.98 6.60 14.95
N LEU A 33 10.87 5.28 15.14
CA LEU A 33 10.60 4.66 16.43
C LEU A 33 11.67 5.05 17.47
N LEU A 34 12.95 4.85 17.15
CA LEU A 34 14.06 5.25 18.00
C LEU A 34 14.10 6.76 18.24
N GLY A 35 13.81 7.56 17.20
CA GLY A 35 13.71 9.01 17.31
C GLY A 35 12.64 9.43 18.31
N TYR A 36 11.42 8.88 18.23
CA TYR A 36 10.34 9.18 19.18
C TYR A 36 10.66 8.77 20.61
N TRP A 37 11.47 7.74 20.81
CA TRP A 37 11.87 7.31 22.15
C TRP A 37 12.94 8.19 22.78
N THR A 38 13.62 9.03 22.00
CA THR A 38 14.84 9.70 22.45
C THR A 38 14.78 11.21 22.32
N PHE A 39 14.51 11.76 21.13
CA PHE A 39 14.64 13.20 20.87
C PHE A 39 13.65 13.81 19.85
N PHE A 40 12.84 13.01 19.13
CA PHE A 40 11.80 13.55 18.26
C PHE A 40 10.61 14.04 19.06
N PRO A 41 10.12 15.26 18.81
CA PRO A 41 8.81 15.67 19.33
C PRO A 41 7.73 14.82 18.67
N LYS A 42 6.68 14.44 19.44
CA LYS A 42 5.61 13.55 18.96
C LYS A 42 4.86 14.10 17.74
N ASP A 43 4.87 15.41 17.56
CA ASP A 43 4.23 16.16 16.47
C ASP A 43 5.21 16.61 15.37
N ILE A 44 6.45 16.07 15.31
CA ILE A 44 7.49 16.45 14.33
C ILE A 44 6.99 16.46 12.87
N VAL A 45 6.08 15.56 12.51
CA VAL A 45 5.49 15.45 11.18
C VAL A 45 4.53 16.61 10.90
N THR A 46 3.71 16.98 11.88
CA THR A 46 2.81 18.13 11.80
C THR A 46 3.59 19.44 11.78
N LEU A 47 4.63 19.56 12.63
CA LEU A 47 5.54 20.71 12.65
C LEU A 47 6.26 20.92 11.31
N ALA A 48 6.52 19.84 10.57
CA ALA A 48 7.10 19.92 9.23
C ALA A 48 6.10 20.29 8.13
N GLY A 49 4.81 20.43 8.45
CA GLY A 49 3.74 20.67 7.47
C GLY A 49 3.27 19.40 6.73
N PHE A 50 3.70 18.22 7.17
CA PHE A 50 3.33 16.93 6.54
C PHE A 50 2.20 16.19 7.27
N GLY A 51 1.62 16.82 8.30
CA GLY A 51 0.43 16.31 8.98
C GLY A 51 -0.83 16.36 8.09
N ALA A 52 -1.97 15.99 8.67
CA ALA A 52 -3.26 16.16 8.01
C ALA A 52 -3.60 17.65 7.81
N PRO A 53 -4.31 18.04 6.73
CA PRO A 53 -4.89 17.15 5.71
C PRO A 53 -3.92 16.76 4.59
N LEU A 54 -2.76 17.43 4.48
CA LEU A 54 -1.83 17.27 3.36
C LEU A 54 -1.26 15.86 3.28
N GLY A 55 -0.56 15.37 4.31
CA GLY A 55 0.05 14.04 4.30
C GLY A 55 -0.93 12.90 4.54
N GLY A 56 -2.13 13.20 5.02
CA GLY A 56 -3.22 12.25 5.15
C GLY A 56 -4.04 12.15 3.86
N THR A 57 -5.32 12.51 3.95
CA THR A 57 -6.30 12.31 2.88
C THR A 57 -5.88 12.92 1.53
N LEU A 58 -5.28 14.11 1.50
CA LEU A 58 -4.95 14.77 0.23
C LEU A 58 -3.86 14.01 -0.54
N ALA A 59 -2.70 13.75 0.07
CA ALA A 59 -1.62 13.03 -0.61
C ALA A 59 -2.04 11.62 -1.03
N ILE A 60 -2.79 10.90 -0.19
CA ILE A 60 -3.34 9.58 -0.52
C ILE A 60 -4.21 9.68 -1.78
N MET A 61 -5.20 10.56 -1.80
CA MET A 61 -6.16 10.64 -2.89
C MET A 61 -5.53 11.13 -4.19
N ILE A 62 -4.61 12.09 -4.12
CA ILE A 62 -3.86 12.58 -5.28
C ILE A 62 -3.01 11.45 -5.87
N CYS A 63 -2.24 10.72 -5.04
CA CYS A 63 -1.38 9.65 -5.52
C CYS A 63 -2.18 8.47 -6.08
N ILE A 64 -3.29 8.10 -5.44
CA ILE A 64 -4.14 6.98 -5.89
C ILE A 64 -4.86 7.30 -7.19
N THR A 65 -5.42 8.52 -7.31
CA THR A 65 -6.00 8.99 -8.56
C THR A 65 -4.96 8.99 -9.68
N HIS A 66 -3.73 9.44 -9.39
CA HIS A 66 -2.62 9.36 -10.32
C HIS A 66 -2.26 7.92 -10.71
N MET A 67 -2.24 6.97 -9.79
CA MET A 67 -2.01 5.56 -10.12
C MET A 67 -3.07 5.01 -11.08
N GLY A 68 -4.30 5.51 -11.01
CA GLY A 68 -5.34 5.23 -11.99
C GLY A 68 -4.97 5.66 -13.42
N THR A 69 -4.09 6.66 -13.57
CA THR A 69 -3.58 7.09 -14.88
C THR A 69 -2.51 6.18 -15.48
N SER A 70 -1.95 5.27 -14.66
CA SER A 70 -0.88 4.36 -15.06
C SER A 70 -1.37 2.92 -15.29
N ILE A 71 -2.64 2.61 -14.98
CA ILE A 71 -3.21 1.25 -15.03
C ILE A 71 -4.45 1.27 -15.94
N SER A 72 -4.64 0.24 -16.76
CA SER A 72 -5.86 0.12 -17.61
C SER A 72 -7.00 -0.63 -16.91
N LEU A 73 -8.26 -0.37 -17.30
CA LEU A 73 -9.43 -1.11 -16.80
C LEU A 73 -9.33 -2.62 -17.07
N SER A 74 -8.73 -2.98 -18.20
CA SER A 74 -8.50 -4.38 -18.57
C SER A 74 -7.53 -5.05 -17.61
N GLU A 75 -6.55 -4.31 -17.10
CA GLU A 75 -5.56 -4.82 -16.16
C GLU A 75 -6.15 -4.99 -14.77
N LEU A 76 -6.97 -4.03 -14.32
CA LEU A 76 -7.70 -4.14 -13.05
C LEU A 76 -8.64 -5.36 -13.04
N LYS A 77 -9.37 -5.61 -14.13
CA LYS A 77 -10.25 -6.79 -14.26
C LYS A 77 -9.49 -8.12 -14.20
N LYS A 78 -8.24 -8.17 -14.67
CA LYS A 78 -7.41 -9.37 -14.58
C LYS A 78 -6.99 -9.69 -13.13
N GLN A 79 -7.06 -8.73 -12.22
CA GLN A 79 -6.63 -8.89 -10.83
C GLN A 79 -7.64 -9.62 -9.92
N TRP A 80 -8.76 -10.14 -10.45
CA TRP A 80 -9.73 -10.90 -9.64
C TRP A 80 -9.09 -12.08 -8.89
N LYS A 81 -8.08 -12.74 -9.50
CA LYS A 81 -7.32 -13.82 -8.83
C LYS A 81 -6.60 -13.32 -7.59
N ILE A 82 -6.04 -12.12 -7.65
CA ILE A 82 -5.36 -11.47 -6.52
C ILE A 82 -6.35 -11.15 -5.40
N ILE A 83 -7.54 -10.66 -5.74
CA ILE A 83 -8.62 -10.44 -4.76
C ILE A 83 -8.90 -11.75 -4.00
N VAL A 84 -9.12 -12.86 -4.72
CA VAL A 84 -9.43 -14.17 -4.12
C VAL A 84 -8.26 -14.67 -3.26
N ILE A 85 -7.01 -14.53 -3.72
CA ILE A 85 -5.81 -14.93 -2.98
C ILE A 85 -5.70 -14.14 -1.67
N CYS A 86 -5.87 -12.81 -1.74
CA CYS A 86 -5.79 -11.95 -0.57
C CYS A 86 -6.88 -12.29 0.46
N LEU A 87 -8.12 -12.50 0.02
CA LEU A 87 -9.22 -12.91 0.91
C LEU A 87 -8.95 -14.27 1.55
N ALA A 88 -8.42 -15.23 0.79
CA ALA A 88 -8.02 -16.53 1.33
C ALA A 88 -6.84 -16.42 2.31
N GLY A 89 -5.87 -15.55 2.03
CA GLY A 89 -4.76 -15.25 2.93
C GLY A 89 -5.25 -14.67 4.27
N LEU A 90 -6.19 -13.72 4.22
CA LEU A 90 -6.82 -13.17 5.42
C LEU A 90 -7.63 -14.21 6.19
N ALA A 91 -8.40 -15.05 5.50
CA ALA A 91 -9.10 -16.16 6.13
C ALA A 91 -8.13 -17.14 6.81
N GLY A 92 -7.00 -17.45 6.17
CA GLY A 92 -5.93 -18.27 6.73
C GLY A 92 -5.28 -17.65 7.98
N MET A 93 -5.03 -16.34 7.94
CA MET A 93 -4.54 -15.57 9.10
C MET A 93 -5.51 -15.65 10.27
N VAL A 94 -6.78 -15.35 10.03
CA VAL A 94 -7.84 -15.39 11.06
C VAL A 94 -7.98 -16.80 11.63
N ALA A 95 -8.08 -17.82 10.78
CA ALA A 95 -8.22 -19.20 11.23
C ALA A 95 -7.01 -19.68 12.04
N ALA A 96 -5.79 -19.41 11.57
CA ALA A 96 -4.58 -19.80 12.28
C ALA A 96 -4.49 -19.15 13.66
N CYS A 97 -4.74 -17.84 13.75
CA CYS A 97 -4.72 -17.14 15.02
C CYS A 97 -5.84 -17.60 15.95
N MET A 98 -7.07 -17.83 15.45
CA MET A 98 -8.19 -18.30 16.29
C MET A 98 -8.03 -19.73 16.79
N ILE A 99 -7.21 -20.57 16.13
CA ILE A 99 -6.96 -21.96 16.53
C ILE A 99 -5.74 -22.05 17.45
N ILE A 100 -4.65 -21.35 17.12
CA ILE A 100 -3.34 -21.53 17.77
C ILE A 100 -3.13 -20.53 18.91
N CYS A 101 -3.47 -19.25 18.72
CA CYS A 101 -3.17 -18.22 19.71
C CYS A 101 -3.91 -18.39 21.05
N PRO A 102 -5.17 -18.89 21.15
CA PRO A 102 -5.86 -19.03 22.43
C PRO A 102 -5.17 -19.98 23.42
N ILE A 103 -4.23 -20.80 22.95
CA ILE A 103 -3.42 -21.69 23.79
C ILE A 103 -2.41 -20.90 24.63
N PHE A 104 -1.97 -19.73 24.14
CA PHE A 104 -0.84 -18.98 24.71
C PHE A 104 -1.18 -17.53 25.06
N VAL A 105 -2.26 -16.98 24.49
CA VAL A 105 -2.61 -15.56 24.56
C VAL A 105 -4.07 -15.41 24.95
N ASP A 106 -4.35 -14.42 25.80
CA ASP A 106 -5.71 -14.08 26.20
C ASP A 106 -6.60 -13.78 24.97
N PHE A 107 -7.84 -14.26 25.03
CA PHE A 107 -8.77 -14.16 23.92
C PHE A 107 -9.03 -12.71 23.50
N ASN A 108 -9.09 -11.76 24.44
CA ASN A 108 -9.33 -10.36 24.14
C ASN A 108 -8.15 -9.73 23.38
N TYR A 109 -6.91 -10.17 23.63
CA TYR A 109 -5.75 -9.72 22.83
C TYR A 109 -5.82 -10.22 21.40
N ILE A 110 -6.29 -11.45 21.19
CA ILE A 110 -6.45 -12.04 19.85
C ILE A 110 -7.54 -11.27 19.10
N VAL A 111 -8.68 -11.06 19.75
CA VAL A 111 -9.82 -10.34 19.17
C VAL A 111 -9.45 -8.88 18.86
N ALA A 112 -8.76 -8.19 19.76
CA ALA A 112 -8.33 -6.81 19.55
C ALA A 112 -7.19 -6.67 18.52
N GLY A 113 -6.29 -7.64 18.44
CA GLY A 113 -5.11 -7.59 17.58
C GLY A 113 -5.35 -8.03 16.13
N LEU A 114 -6.19 -9.05 15.90
CA LEU A 114 -6.39 -9.60 14.56
C LEU A 114 -6.92 -8.57 13.54
N PRO A 115 -7.97 -7.78 13.83
CA PRO A 115 -8.47 -6.80 12.88
C PRO A 115 -7.43 -5.76 12.45
N PRO A 116 -6.68 -5.08 13.35
CA PRO A 116 -5.57 -4.23 12.94
C PRO A 116 -4.43 -4.97 12.23
N LEU A 117 -4.23 -6.28 12.49
CA LEU A 117 -3.28 -7.10 11.71
C LEU A 117 -3.73 -7.31 10.24
N THR A 118 -5.04 -7.34 10.03
CA THR A 118 -5.64 -7.53 8.70
C THR A 118 -5.84 -6.23 7.93
N GLY A 119 -5.61 -5.07 8.55
CA GLY A 119 -5.61 -3.80 7.85
C GLY A 119 -5.60 -2.54 8.71
N GLY A 120 -5.85 -1.40 8.06
CA GLY A 120 -5.31 -0.10 8.43
C GLY A 120 -5.88 0.56 9.68
N ILE A 121 -5.49 1.82 9.88
CA ILE A 121 -5.75 2.59 11.11
C ILE A 121 -7.21 2.58 11.56
N VAL A 122 -8.17 2.49 10.63
CA VAL A 122 -9.61 2.44 10.94
C VAL A 122 -9.98 1.18 11.73
N ALA A 123 -9.48 0.01 11.34
CA ALA A 123 -9.74 -1.23 12.09
C ALA A 123 -9.07 -1.18 13.47
N ALA A 124 -7.88 -0.58 13.55
CA ALA A 124 -7.15 -0.38 14.80
C ALA A 124 -7.94 0.52 15.78
N THR A 125 -8.45 1.65 15.30
CA THR A 125 -9.23 2.59 16.13
C THR A 125 -10.56 1.99 16.54
N MET A 126 -11.26 1.27 15.64
CA MET A 126 -12.50 0.57 15.98
C MET A 126 -12.31 -0.44 17.12
N MET A 127 -11.26 -1.27 17.05
CA MET A 127 -10.97 -2.23 18.11
C MET A 127 -10.49 -1.56 19.40
N GLN A 128 -9.72 -0.48 19.28
CA GLN A 128 -9.27 0.30 20.45
C GLN A 128 -10.47 0.87 21.22
N GLU A 129 -11.38 1.56 20.53
CA GLU A 129 -12.57 2.16 21.14
C GLU A 129 -13.47 1.10 21.77
N ALA A 130 -13.72 -0.01 21.07
CA ALA A 130 -14.52 -1.12 21.58
C ALA A 130 -13.91 -1.74 22.85
N ALA A 131 -12.60 -1.95 22.88
CA ALA A 131 -11.91 -2.48 24.05
C ALA A 131 -11.92 -1.49 25.23
N GLN A 132 -11.74 -0.18 24.98
CA GLN A 132 -11.83 0.86 26.01
C GLN A 132 -13.22 0.91 26.65
N ASN A 133 -14.28 0.82 25.86
CA ASN A 133 -15.66 0.83 26.36
C ASN A 133 -15.98 -0.35 27.28
N LEU A 134 -15.22 -1.43 27.19
CA LEU A 134 -15.32 -2.61 28.05
C LEU A 134 -14.31 -2.61 29.21
N GLY A 135 -13.54 -1.55 29.39
CA GLY A 135 -12.48 -1.47 30.41
C GLY A 135 -11.24 -2.32 30.11
N LEU A 136 -11.11 -2.83 28.88
CA LEU A 136 -9.99 -3.68 28.44
C LEU A 136 -8.81 -2.83 27.94
N GLU A 137 -8.24 -2.00 28.83
CA GLU A 137 -7.20 -1.02 28.48
C GLU A 137 -6.01 -1.64 27.75
N ARG A 138 -5.52 -2.80 28.20
CA ARG A 138 -4.38 -3.49 27.56
C ARG A 138 -4.70 -3.99 26.16
N ALA A 139 -5.93 -4.48 25.92
CA ALA A 139 -6.35 -4.93 24.60
C ALA A 139 -6.50 -3.73 23.65
N ALA A 140 -7.00 -2.60 24.15
CA ALA A 140 -7.09 -1.36 23.39
C ALA A 140 -5.72 -0.83 22.96
N VAL A 141 -4.75 -0.88 23.88
CA VAL A 141 -3.35 -0.58 23.59
C VAL A 141 -2.81 -1.52 22.52
N LEU A 142 -3.00 -2.84 22.69
CA LEU A 142 -2.54 -3.84 21.73
C LEU A 142 -3.08 -3.62 20.31
N ALA A 143 -4.34 -3.19 20.15
CA ALA A 143 -4.90 -2.90 18.83
C ALA A 143 -4.09 -1.85 18.06
N ILE A 144 -3.69 -0.75 18.71
CA ILE A 144 -2.86 0.29 18.09
C ILE A 144 -1.43 -0.19 17.88
N CYS A 145 -0.87 -0.89 18.86
CA CYS A 145 0.48 -1.43 18.73
C CYS A 145 0.60 -2.43 17.60
N MET A 146 -0.43 -3.25 17.39
CA MET A 146 -0.49 -4.18 16.27
C MET A 146 -0.40 -3.41 14.95
N TYR A 147 -1.20 -2.36 14.78
CA TYR A 147 -1.17 -1.52 13.57
C TYR A 147 0.21 -0.89 13.33
N VAL A 148 0.89 -0.44 14.38
CA VAL A 148 2.24 0.13 14.31
C VAL A 148 3.28 -0.94 13.97
N CYS A 149 3.21 -2.11 14.62
CA CYS A 149 4.30 -3.08 14.58
C CYS A 149 4.20 -4.10 13.43
N GLN A 150 3.00 -4.34 12.89
CA GLN A 150 2.81 -5.32 11.82
C GLN A 150 3.66 -5.03 10.57
N GLY A 151 3.93 -3.76 10.29
CA GLY A 151 4.77 -3.33 9.19
C GLY A 151 6.20 -3.90 9.28
N PHE A 152 6.74 -4.05 10.50
CA PHE A 152 8.08 -4.61 10.71
C PHE A 152 8.20 -6.06 10.24
N ALA A 153 7.11 -6.84 10.29
CA ALA A 153 7.08 -8.17 9.68
C ALA A 153 6.80 -8.09 8.18
N GLY A 154 5.84 -7.24 7.77
CA GLY A 154 5.40 -7.14 6.38
C GLY A 154 6.47 -6.66 5.41
N TYR A 155 7.18 -5.58 5.74
CA TYR A 155 8.16 -4.97 4.83
C TYR A 155 9.26 -5.93 4.37
N PRO A 156 10.04 -6.58 5.26
CA PRO A 156 11.10 -7.49 4.85
C PRO A 156 10.56 -8.72 4.12
N LEU A 157 9.45 -9.31 4.59
CA LEU A 157 8.86 -10.49 3.96
C LEU A 157 8.40 -10.18 2.53
N THR A 158 7.69 -9.07 2.33
CA THR A 158 7.27 -8.64 1.00
C THR A 158 8.46 -8.36 0.10
N ALA A 159 9.50 -7.66 0.59
CA ALA A 159 10.68 -7.38 -0.23
C ALA A 159 11.39 -8.65 -0.71
N VAL A 160 11.45 -9.69 0.12
CA VAL A 160 11.99 -11.00 -0.29
C VAL A 160 11.09 -11.66 -1.34
N MET A 161 9.78 -11.64 -1.15
CA MET A 161 8.83 -12.26 -2.10
C MET A 161 8.83 -11.54 -3.45
N LEU A 162 8.76 -10.20 -3.46
CA LEU A 162 8.83 -9.39 -4.68
C LEU A 162 10.15 -9.61 -5.42
N LYS A 163 11.28 -9.74 -4.71
CA LYS A 163 12.54 -10.05 -5.38
C LYS A 163 12.60 -11.45 -5.98
N LYS A 164 11.99 -12.44 -5.33
CA LYS A 164 11.87 -13.78 -5.91
C LYS A 164 10.96 -13.77 -7.14
N GLU A 165 9.86 -13.03 -7.09
CA GLU A 165 8.94 -12.89 -8.21
C GLU A 165 9.58 -12.14 -9.38
N GLY A 166 10.20 -11.00 -9.12
CA GLY A 166 10.88 -10.21 -10.14
C GLY A 166 11.99 -10.99 -10.83
N ARG A 167 12.74 -11.85 -10.11
CA ARG A 167 13.72 -12.76 -10.74
C ARG A 167 13.08 -13.77 -11.68
N ASN A 168 11.87 -14.27 -11.37
CA ASN A 168 11.17 -15.19 -12.27
C ASN A 168 10.68 -14.45 -13.52
N LEU A 169 10.08 -13.27 -13.33
CA LEU A 169 9.63 -12.42 -14.43
C LEU A 169 10.80 -12.02 -15.35
N LEU A 170 11.94 -11.61 -14.79
CA LEU A 170 13.13 -11.26 -15.59
C LEU A 170 13.70 -12.46 -16.33
N LYS A 171 13.65 -13.67 -15.77
CA LYS A 171 14.05 -14.88 -16.52
C LYS A 171 13.19 -15.05 -17.77
N ASP A 172 11.88 -14.88 -17.65
CA ASP A 172 10.98 -15.00 -18.81
C ASP A 172 11.16 -13.86 -19.82
N PHE A 173 11.44 -12.64 -19.33
CA PHE A 173 11.75 -11.48 -20.18
C PHE A 173 13.05 -11.65 -20.96
N ARG A 174 14.14 -12.01 -20.27
CA ARG A 174 15.47 -12.20 -20.88
C ARG A 174 15.50 -13.41 -21.82
N ASN A 175 14.72 -14.45 -21.54
CA ASN A 175 14.57 -15.62 -22.41
C ASN A 175 13.63 -15.37 -23.61
N GLY A 176 13.13 -14.14 -23.80
CA GLY A 176 12.27 -13.78 -24.94
C GLY A 176 10.86 -14.40 -24.91
N LYS A 177 10.45 -15.00 -23.78
CA LYS A 177 9.09 -15.53 -23.58
C LYS A 177 8.07 -14.43 -23.32
N ALA A 178 8.51 -13.29 -22.77
CA ALA A 178 7.71 -12.09 -22.70
C ALA A 178 7.88 -11.26 -23.98
N LYS A 179 6.76 -10.78 -24.55
CA LYS A 179 6.82 -9.83 -25.67
C LYS A 179 7.61 -8.61 -25.22
N LYS A 180 8.78 -8.37 -25.82
CA LYS A 180 9.38 -7.03 -25.86
C LYS A 180 8.28 -6.11 -26.40
N VAL A 181 7.78 -5.19 -25.57
CA VAL A 181 7.02 -4.06 -26.11
C VAL A 181 8.02 -3.34 -27.01
N ALA A 182 7.85 -3.52 -28.33
CA ALA A 182 8.74 -2.94 -29.31
C ALA A 182 8.66 -1.42 -29.17
N LYS A 183 9.70 -0.81 -28.58
CA LYS A 183 9.99 0.62 -28.72
C LYS A 183 10.56 0.84 -30.13
N THR A 184 9.69 0.81 -31.13
CA THR A 184 10.03 1.21 -32.51
C THR A 184 9.06 2.30 -32.93
N GLY A 185 9.53 3.55 -32.91
CA GLY A 185 8.84 4.74 -33.39
C GLY A 185 9.86 5.85 -33.67
N GLU A 186 9.64 6.60 -34.75
CA GLU A 186 10.53 7.62 -35.29
C GLU A 186 10.76 8.79 -34.31
N ILE A 187 11.91 9.45 -34.47
CA ILE A 187 12.41 10.53 -33.62
C ILE A 187 11.68 11.83 -34.02
N ASP A 188 11.03 12.47 -33.06
CA ASP A 188 10.42 13.79 -33.23
C ASP A 188 11.53 14.87 -33.24
N GLU A 189 11.81 15.47 -34.40
CA GLU A 189 12.98 16.33 -34.68
C GLU A 189 13.06 17.59 -33.82
N ILE A 190 12.00 17.94 -33.07
CA ILE A 190 11.95 19.14 -32.24
C ILE A 190 12.38 18.86 -30.78
N ASN A 191 12.27 17.63 -30.28
CA ASN A 191 12.44 17.33 -28.85
C ASN A 191 13.36 16.14 -28.52
N GLY A 192 13.95 15.45 -29.50
CA GLY A 192 14.97 14.42 -29.25
C GLY A 192 14.53 13.26 -28.35
N LYS A 193 13.23 12.96 -28.27
CA LYS A 193 12.66 11.82 -27.52
C LYS A 193 11.75 11.00 -28.43
N PHE A 194 11.83 9.67 -28.27
CA PHE A 194 11.05 8.70 -29.03
C PHE A 194 9.54 8.88 -28.82
N ALA A 195 8.78 8.98 -29.91
CA ALA A 195 7.33 8.95 -29.89
C ALA A 195 6.85 7.54 -29.53
N VAL A 196 6.11 7.41 -28.41
CA VAL A 196 5.44 6.16 -28.04
C VAL A 196 4.16 6.07 -28.89
N GLU A 197 4.17 5.24 -29.93
CA GLU A 197 2.93 4.80 -30.58
C GLU A 197 2.20 3.79 -29.69
N GLU A 198 1.56 4.27 -28.63
CA GLU A 198 0.33 3.61 -28.20
C GLU A 198 -0.71 3.94 -29.27
N LYS A 199 -1.34 2.92 -29.88
CA LYS A 199 -2.50 3.08 -30.76
C LYS A 199 -3.43 4.12 -30.14
N LYS A 200 -3.46 5.34 -30.71
CA LYS A 200 -4.31 6.44 -30.26
C LYS A 200 -5.77 5.97 -30.36
N ARG A 201 -6.30 5.37 -29.29
CA ARG A 201 -7.74 5.24 -29.10
C ARG A 201 -8.27 6.67 -29.19
N LYS A 202 -9.29 6.89 -30.03
CA LYS A 202 -9.96 8.19 -30.11
C LYS A 202 -10.51 8.51 -28.72
N LYS A 203 -9.82 9.39 -28.00
CA LYS A 203 -10.27 9.91 -26.72
C LYS A 203 -11.44 10.87 -26.96
N LEU A 204 -12.37 10.92 -26.00
CA LEU A 204 -13.54 11.81 -26.07
C LEU A 204 -13.10 13.28 -25.93
N ILE A 205 -12.08 13.52 -25.11
CA ILE A 205 -11.45 14.82 -24.90
C ILE A 205 -10.08 14.81 -25.61
N PRO A 206 -9.82 15.75 -26.53
CA PRO A 206 -8.52 15.84 -27.20
C PRO A 206 -7.41 16.23 -26.22
N ASP A 207 -6.22 15.69 -26.43
CA ASP A 207 -5.06 15.93 -25.55
C ASP A 207 -4.68 17.43 -25.59
N ILE A 208 -4.60 18.06 -24.41
CA ILE A 208 -4.13 19.44 -24.26
C ILE A 208 -2.65 19.49 -24.64
N PRO A 209 -2.19 20.45 -25.48
CA PRO A 209 -0.78 20.57 -25.82
C PRO A 209 0.10 20.72 -24.58
N ASN A 210 1.27 20.06 -24.57
CA ASN A 210 2.19 20.01 -23.43
C ASN A 210 2.53 21.39 -22.84
N LYS A 211 2.57 22.44 -23.67
CA LYS A 211 2.84 23.82 -23.27
C LYS A 211 1.85 24.37 -22.21
N TYR A 212 0.61 23.87 -22.21
CA TYR A 212 -0.44 24.32 -21.30
C TYR A 212 -0.68 23.33 -20.15
N TYR A 213 -0.01 22.18 -20.15
CA TYR A 213 -0.19 21.13 -19.15
C TYR A 213 0.85 21.28 -18.03
N SER A 214 0.71 22.33 -17.22
CA SER A 214 1.62 22.61 -16.11
C SER A 214 1.37 21.70 -14.90
N THR A 215 2.26 21.75 -13.92
CA THR A 215 2.05 21.15 -12.59
C THR A 215 0.71 21.56 -11.96
N ALA A 216 0.30 22.83 -12.10
CA ALA A 216 -0.95 23.32 -11.55
C ALA A 216 -2.16 22.70 -12.25
N VAL A 217 -2.13 22.57 -13.59
CA VAL A 217 -3.19 21.91 -14.37
C VAL A 217 -3.27 20.41 -14.05
N SER A 218 -2.10 19.78 -13.89
CA SER A 218 -1.98 18.38 -13.48
C SER A 218 -2.62 18.12 -12.12
N LEU A 219 -2.31 18.97 -11.13
CA LEU A 219 -2.90 18.87 -9.80
C LEU A 219 -4.38 19.19 -9.82
N ALA A 220 -4.81 20.22 -10.55
CA ALA A 220 -6.22 20.60 -10.65
C ALA A 220 -7.07 19.46 -11.22
N THR A 221 -6.65 18.87 -12.34
CA THR A 221 -7.39 17.76 -12.98
C THR A 221 -7.45 16.52 -12.09
N ILE A 222 -6.36 16.14 -11.43
CA ILE A 222 -6.38 15.06 -10.43
C ILE A 222 -7.29 15.39 -9.25
N MET A 223 -7.21 16.60 -8.72
CA MET A 223 -8.01 17.03 -7.58
C MET A 223 -9.50 17.04 -7.89
N ILE A 224 -9.90 17.39 -9.13
CA ILE A 224 -11.28 17.26 -9.58
C ILE A 224 -11.75 15.81 -9.50
N VAL A 225 -10.94 14.86 -10.00
CA VAL A 225 -11.28 13.44 -9.95
C VAL A 225 -11.31 12.91 -8.51
N ALA A 226 -10.35 13.33 -7.67
CA ALA A 226 -10.32 12.99 -6.24
C ALA A 226 -11.54 13.55 -5.49
N LEU A 227 -11.99 14.77 -5.81
CA LEU A 227 -13.19 15.38 -5.26
C LEU A 227 -14.44 14.61 -5.67
N LEU A 228 -14.59 14.29 -6.96
CA LEU A 228 -15.69 13.45 -7.45
C LEU A 228 -15.73 12.10 -6.73
N SER A 229 -14.56 11.51 -6.47
CA SER A 229 -14.46 10.26 -5.72
C SER A 229 -14.96 10.40 -4.28
N SER A 230 -14.68 11.52 -3.62
CA SER A 230 -15.19 11.85 -2.28
C SER A 230 -16.71 12.01 -2.26
N LEU A 231 -17.26 12.69 -3.27
CA LEU A 231 -18.71 12.90 -3.41
C LEU A 231 -19.44 11.58 -3.63
N ILE A 232 -18.93 10.71 -4.52
CA ILE A 232 -19.51 9.39 -4.76
C ILE A 232 -19.39 8.53 -3.50
N SER A 233 -18.24 8.55 -2.81
CA SER A 233 -18.07 7.77 -1.58
C SER A 233 -19.08 8.19 -0.51
N SER A 234 -19.23 9.50 -0.27
CA SER A 234 -20.24 10.05 0.65
C SER A 234 -21.66 9.67 0.24
N TRP A 235 -21.98 9.73 -1.06
CA TRP A 235 -23.28 9.32 -1.57
C TRP A 235 -23.54 7.82 -1.37
N THR A 236 -22.54 6.97 -1.59
CA THR A 236 -22.65 5.53 -1.31
C THR A 236 -22.85 5.24 0.17
N ALA A 237 -22.25 6.02 1.06
CA ALA A 237 -22.42 5.86 2.50
C ALA A 237 -23.87 6.08 2.96
N THR A 238 -24.63 6.96 2.30
CA THR A 238 -26.03 7.24 2.64
C THR A 238 -26.95 6.02 2.52
N PHE A 239 -26.64 5.06 1.63
CA PHE A 239 -27.50 3.89 1.41
C PHE A 239 -26.82 2.54 1.69
N MET A 240 -25.48 2.46 1.67
CA MET A 240 -24.73 1.24 2.00
C MET A 240 -24.16 1.23 3.44
N GLY A 241 -24.20 2.34 4.16
CA GLY A 241 -23.68 2.43 5.53
C GLY A 241 -22.24 1.95 5.62
N VAL A 242 -21.98 0.94 6.46
CA VAL A 242 -20.65 0.33 6.67
C VAL A 242 -20.10 -0.32 5.40
N TYR A 243 -20.96 -0.68 4.44
CA TYR A 243 -20.54 -1.32 3.19
C TYR A 243 -20.14 -0.33 2.09
N ALA A 244 -20.19 0.99 2.36
CA ALA A 244 -19.87 2.04 1.39
C ALA A 244 -18.56 1.78 0.63
N ILE A 245 -18.55 2.12 -0.66
CA ILE A 245 -17.34 1.94 -1.46
C ILE A 245 -16.30 2.97 -1.01
N ASN A 246 -15.12 2.49 -0.64
CA ASN A 246 -14.07 3.35 -0.15
C ASN A 246 -13.63 4.38 -1.22
N GLN A 247 -13.44 5.62 -0.78
CA GLN A 247 -13.01 6.73 -1.62
C GLN A 247 -11.76 6.42 -2.47
N ALA A 248 -10.79 5.70 -1.93
CA ALA A 248 -9.56 5.35 -2.63
C ALA A 248 -9.81 4.38 -3.80
N VAL A 249 -10.72 3.42 -3.61
CA VAL A 249 -11.13 2.49 -4.68
C VAL A 249 -11.86 3.26 -5.78
N ILE A 250 -12.76 4.16 -5.41
CA ILE A 250 -13.45 5.04 -6.37
C ILE A 250 -12.45 5.93 -7.10
N ALA A 251 -11.48 6.51 -6.39
CA ALA A 251 -10.43 7.36 -6.97
C ALA A 251 -9.56 6.63 -7.98
N LEU A 252 -9.22 5.37 -7.71
CA LEU A 252 -8.53 4.53 -8.69
C LEU A 252 -9.40 4.31 -9.93
N ILE A 253 -10.66 3.88 -9.76
CA ILE A 253 -11.57 3.59 -10.88
C ILE A 253 -11.84 4.84 -11.72
N LEU A 254 -12.15 5.97 -11.07
CA LEU A 254 -12.36 7.24 -11.75
C LEU A 254 -11.08 7.76 -12.38
N GLY A 255 -9.91 7.56 -11.77
CA GLY A 255 -8.61 7.90 -12.37
C GLY A 255 -8.40 7.15 -13.68
N ILE A 256 -8.71 5.85 -13.72
CA ILE A 256 -8.64 5.05 -14.95
C ILE A 256 -9.67 5.54 -15.98
N ALA A 257 -10.92 5.72 -15.58
CA ALA A 257 -11.99 6.16 -16.48
C ALA A 257 -11.69 7.55 -17.07
N ALA A 258 -11.23 8.49 -16.25
CA ALA A 258 -10.84 9.83 -16.65
C ALA A 258 -9.64 9.82 -17.61
N THR A 259 -8.75 8.83 -17.49
CA THR A 259 -7.62 8.65 -18.42
C THR A 259 -8.09 8.08 -19.77
N GLU A 260 -8.98 7.09 -19.76
CA GLU A 260 -9.53 6.47 -20.99
C GLU A 260 -10.38 7.46 -21.81
N ILE A 261 -11.11 8.39 -21.16
CA ILE A 261 -11.86 9.45 -21.87
C ILE A 261 -10.96 10.60 -22.35
N GLY A 262 -9.71 10.68 -21.86
CA GLY A 262 -8.75 11.73 -22.20
C GLY A 262 -8.76 12.98 -21.30
N PHE A 263 -9.50 12.95 -20.18
CA PHE A 263 -9.48 14.05 -19.20
C PHE A 263 -8.16 14.09 -18.40
N LEU A 264 -7.68 12.91 -17.98
CA LEU A 264 -6.37 12.75 -17.34
C LEU A 264 -5.33 12.24 -18.33
N ARG A 265 -4.11 12.73 -18.18
CA ARG A 265 -2.95 12.24 -18.93
C ARG A 265 -2.31 11.04 -18.21
N PRO A 266 -1.86 10.01 -18.95
CA PRO A 266 -1.08 8.93 -18.36
C PRO A 266 0.16 9.44 -17.62
N ASN A 267 0.45 8.89 -16.44
CA ASN A 267 1.64 9.20 -15.65
C ASN A 267 1.83 10.70 -15.31
N VAL A 268 0.74 11.46 -15.23
CA VAL A 268 0.75 12.92 -15.11
C VAL A 268 1.63 13.50 -13.99
N LEU A 269 1.57 12.98 -12.75
CA LEU A 269 2.35 13.54 -11.63
C LEU A 269 3.83 13.18 -11.70
N LYS A 270 4.17 12.06 -12.34
CA LYS A 270 5.56 11.66 -12.57
C LYS A 270 6.21 12.54 -13.62
N GLU A 271 5.51 12.79 -14.72
CA GLU A 271 5.98 13.71 -15.77
C GLU A 271 6.19 15.14 -15.26
N ASN A 272 5.36 15.59 -14.31
CA ASN A 272 5.45 16.92 -13.70
C ASN A 272 6.29 16.97 -12.40
N GLY A 273 7.02 15.90 -12.06
CA GLY A 273 7.95 15.87 -10.93
C GLY A 273 7.33 15.96 -9.53
N CYS A 274 6.00 15.86 -9.40
CA CYS A 274 5.29 16.02 -8.13
C CYS A 274 5.09 14.71 -7.37
N PHE A 275 5.05 13.59 -8.09
CA PHE A 275 4.71 12.29 -7.52
C PHE A 275 5.64 11.90 -6.37
N ASN A 276 6.97 11.97 -6.57
CA ASN A 276 7.94 11.55 -5.56
C ASN A 276 7.89 12.42 -4.30
N PHE A 277 7.63 13.73 -4.43
CA PHE A 277 7.46 14.60 -3.29
C PHE A 277 6.19 14.25 -2.50
N LEU A 278 5.07 14.00 -3.18
CA LEU A 278 3.83 13.57 -2.52
C LEU A 278 3.98 12.21 -1.85
N MET A 279 4.69 11.26 -2.47
CA MET A 279 5.03 9.98 -1.86
C MET A 279 5.88 10.15 -0.60
N PHE A 280 6.86 11.06 -0.62
CA PHE A 280 7.66 11.39 0.55
C PHE A 280 6.79 11.95 1.68
N VAL A 281 5.95 12.97 1.41
CA VAL A 281 5.03 13.56 2.39
C VAL A 281 4.10 12.49 2.99
N LEU A 282 3.58 11.61 2.13
CA LEU A 282 2.69 10.53 2.56
C LEU A 282 3.41 9.49 3.43
N MET A 283 4.64 9.10 3.08
CA MET A 283 5.45 8.21 3.92
C MET A 283 5.74 8.85 5.28
N MET A 284 6.02 10.16 5.34
CA MET A 284 6.24 10.86 6.61
C MET A 284 4.98 10.85 7.47
N TYR A 285 3.80 11.02 6.88
CA TYR A 285 2.53 10.92 7.59
C TYR A 285 2.31 9.51 8.16
N VAL A 286 2.58 8.46 7.38
CA VAL A 286 2.50 7.06 7.84
C VAL A 286 3.41 6.83 9.05
N PHE A 287 4.67 7.24 8.97
CA PHE A 287 5.61 7.07 10.09
C PHE A 287 5.30 7.99 11.28
N GLY A 288 4.61 9.11 11.05
CA GLY A 288 4.03 9.94 12.10
C GLY A 288 3.13 9.18 13.07
N GLY A 289 2.43 8.14 12.57
CA GLY A 289 1.59 7.26 13.38
C GLY A 289 2.34 6.42 14.41
N LEU A 290 3.68 6.33 14.31
CA LEU A 290 4.52 5.58 15.26
C LEU A 290 4.75 6.33 16.58
N ASN A 291 4.32 7.61 16.69
CA ASN A 291 4.56 8.45 17.86
C ASN A 291 3.88 7.98 19.17
N SER A 292 2.96 7.02 19.06
CA SER A 292 2.19 6.43 20.16
C SER A 292 2.80 5.14 20.68
N ALA A 293 3.76 4.54 19.95
CA ALA A 293 4.41 3.29 20.34
C ALA A 293 5.56 3.56 21.33
N THR A 294 5.30 3.54 22.64
CA THR A 294 6.35 3.69 23.66
C THR A 294 7.05 2.37 23.97
N PRO A 295 8.30 2.39 24.49
CA PRO A 295 9.01 1.17 24.87
C PRO A 295 8.25 0.32 25.90
N GLU A 296 7.65 0.96 26.90
CA GLU A 296 6.89 0.29 27.96
C GLU A 296 5.68 -0.44 27.37
N LEU A 297 4.92 0.29 26.54
CA LEU A 297 3.75 -0.23 25.86
C LEU A 297 4.09 -1.37 24.91
N LEU A 298 5.26 -1.37 24.27
CA LEU A 298 5.73 -2.52 23.50
C LEU A 298 6.17 -3.68 24.38
N LEU A 299 6.94 -3.45 25.44
CA LEU A 299 7.48 -4.49 26.31
C LEU A 299 6.38 -5.28 27.03
N GLU A 300 5.31 -4.62 27.47
CA GLU A 300 4.21 -5.25 28.20
C GLU A 300 3.37 -6.22 27.33
N ILE A 301 3.22 -5.92 26.04
CA ILE A 301 2.37 -6.69 25.12
C ILE A 301 3.18 -7.45 24.05
N LEU A 302 4.52 -7.39 24.11
CA LEU A 302 5.40 -7.91 23.05
C LEU A 302 5.14 -9.38 22.77
N GLY A 303 4.98 -10.18 23.83
CA GLY A 303 4.71 -11.62 23.73
C GLY A 303 3.45 -11.91 22.90
N PRO A 304 2.26 -11.46 23.35
CA PRO A 304 1.01 -11.56 22.59
C PRO A 304 1.10 -11.01 21.17
N LEU A 305 1.67 -9.81 21.00
CA LEU A 305 1.79 -9.14 19.72
C LEU A 305 2.63 -9.95 18.72
N VAL A 306 3.82 -10.38 19.12
CA VAL A 306 4.72 -11.16 18.26
C VAL A 306 4.09 -12.50 17.91
N LEU A 307 3.46 -13.18 18.87
CA LEU A 307 2.82 -14.46 18.60
C LEU A 307 1.69 -14.33 17.57
N ILE A 308 0.80 -13.35 17.75
CA ILE A 308 -0.32 -13.12 16.82
C ILE A 308 0.20 -12.76 15.42
N ILE A 309 1.24 -11.92 15.31
CA ILE A 309 1.87 -11.60 14.02
C ILE A 309 2.45 -12.85 13.37
N VAL A 310 3.28 -13.62 14.10
CA VAL A 310 3.95 -14.80 13.54
C VAL A 310 2.94 -15.84 13.08
N VAL A 311 1.99 -16.21 13.95
CA VAL A 311 0.96 -17.21 13.63
C VAL A 311 0.08 -16.72 12.48
N GLY A 312 -0.35 -15.46 12.52
CA GLY A 312 -1.22 -14.88 11.51
C GLY A 312 -0.56 -14.80 10.14
N VAL A 313 0.70 -14.37 10.09
CA VAL A 313 1.49 -14.31 8.85
C VAL A 313 1.76 -15.71 8.32
N VAL A 314 2.07 -16.69 9.17
CA VAL A 314 2.24 -18.09 8.73
C VAL A 314 0.95 -18.64 8.12
N GLY A 315 -0.19 -18.47 8.79
CA GLY A 315 -1.50 -18.86 8.27
C GLY A 315 -1.82 -18.21 6.94
N MET A 316 -1.56 -16.91 6.81
CA MET A 316 -1.69 -16.15 5.58
C MET A 316 -0.81 -16.72 4.45
N CYS A 317 0.47 -16.95 4.72
CA CYS A 317 1.41 -17.48 3.73
C CYS A 317 1.00 -18.87 3.22
N ILE A 318 0.52 -19.74 4.12
CA ILE A 318 0.06 -21.10 3.75
C ILE A 318 -1.16 -21.01 2.84
N CYS A 319 -2.22 -20.32 3.26
CA CYS A 319 -3.46 -20.23 2.49
C CYS A 319 -3.27 -19.49 1.16
N SER A 320 -2.54 -18.36 1.15
CA SER A 320 -2.24 -17.63 -0.08
C SER A 320 -1.43 -18.46 -1.07
N THR A 321 -0.49 -19.29 -0.59
CA THR A 321 0.27 -20.21 -1.44
C THR A 321 -0.63 -21.29 -2.06
N ILE A 322 -1.51 -21.90 -1.26
CA ILE A 322 -2.43 -22.95 -1.73
C ILE A 322 -3.35 -22.39 -2.80
N VAL A 323 -4.03 -21.28 -2.51
CA VAL A 323 -4.97 -20.66 -3.44
C VAL A 323 -4.25 -20.06 -4.66
N GLY A 324 -3.07 -19.48 -4.47
CA GLY A 324 -2.21 -19.01 -5.56
C GLY A 324 -1.88 -20.12 -6.54
N LYS A 325 -1.48 -21.31 -6.06
CA LYS A 325 -1.24 -22.49 -6.91
C LYS A 325 -2.49 -22.92 -7.67
N ILE A 326 -3.64 -22.99 -7.02
CA ILE A 326 -4.92 -23.36 -7.66
C ILE A 326 -5.26 -22.38 -8.79
N LEU A 327 -5.08 -21.07 -8.56
CA LEU A 327 -5.40 -20.01 -9.51
C LEU A 327 -4.29 -19.75 -10.55
N LYS A 328 -3.18 -20.51 -10.49
CA LYS A 328 -2.01 -20.37 -11.36
C LYS A 328 -1.36 -18.99 -11.25
N VAL A 329 -1.29 -18.45 -10.04
CA VAL A 329 -0.48 -17.27 -9.68
C VAL A 329 0.77 -17.77 -8.96
N SER A 330 1.92 -17.16 -9.25
CA SER A 330 3.17 -17.51 -8.58
C SER A 330 3.00 -17.44 -7.06
N PRO A 331 3.51 -18.43 -6.29
CA PRO A 331 3.48 -18.39 -4.82
C PRO A 331 4.09 -17.11 -4.25
N TYR A 332 5.15 -16.60 -4.87
CA TYR A 332 5.82 -15.38 -4.40
C TYR A 332 4.92 -14.16 -4.54
N MET A 333 4.27 -14.01 -5.70
CA MET A 333 3.32 -12.93 -5.91
C MET A 333 2.10 -13.08 -5.01
N ALA A 334 1.55 -14.29 -4.87
CA ALA A 334 0.40 -14.56 -4.02
C ALA A 334 0.65 -14.21 -2.54
N ILE A 335 1.83 -14.56 -2.03
CA ILE A 335 2.27 -14.18 -0.68
C ILE A 335 2.46 -12.66 -0.61
N ALA A 336 3.19 -12.06 -1.56
CA ALA A 336 3.50 -10.62 -1.57
C ALA A 336 2.23 -9.76 -1.56
N THR A 337 1.23 -10.10 -2.37
CA THR A 337 -0.05 -9.38 -2.39
C THR A 337 -0.83 -9.57 -1.10
N SER A 338 -0.79 -10.75 -0.47
CA SER A 338 -1.48 -10.98 0.80
C SER A 338 -0.83 -10.20 1.95
N LEU A 339 0.51 -10.13 1.98
CA LEU A 339 1.27 -9.38 2.98
C LEU A 339 0.99 -7.86 2.95
N THR A 340 0.39 -7.34 1.87
CA THR A 340 -0.04 -5.93 1.82
C THR A 340 -1.07 -5.57 2.89
N ALA A 341 -1.77 -6.56 3.46
CA ALA A 341 -2.65 -6.37 4.62
C ALA A 341 -1.95 -5.69 5.81
N LEU A 342 -0.63 -5.90 5.94
CA LEU A 342 0.17 -5.42 7.06
C LEU A 342 0.61 -3.95 6.94
N TYR A 343 0.39 -3.27 5.81
CA TYR A 343 0.87 -1.89 5.64
C TYR A 343 0.19 -1.08 4.52
N GLY A 344 -0.33 -1.71 3.46
CA GLY A 344 -1.04 -1.03 2.38
C GLY A 344 -0.21 -0.04 1.55
N PHE A 345 -0.88 1.00 1.06
CA PHE A 345 -0.28 2.11 0.32
C PHE A 345 0.07 3.27 1.28
N PRO A 346 1.20 3.98 1.10
CA PRO A 346 2.25 3.88 0.06
C PRO A 346 3.32 2.78 0.13
N PRO A 347 3.57 2.05 1.24
CA PRO A 347 4.74 1.16 1.28
C PRO A 347 4.72 0.04 0.24
N ASN A 348 3.54 -0.46 -0.17
CA ASN A 348 3.43 -1.44 -1.26
C ASN A 348 4.04 -0.93 -2.58
N TYR A 349 3.86 0.35 -2.91
CA TYR A 349 4.45 0.98 -4.09
C TYR A 349 5.97 1.08 -3.91
N VAL A 350 6.44 1.60 -2.78
CA VAL A 350 7.88 1.79 -2.51
C VAL A 350 8.62 0.46 -2.58
N LEU A 351 8.11 -0.58 -1.92
CA LEU A 351 8.71 -1.92 -1.94
C LEU A 351 8.76 -2.53 -3.35
N THR A 352 7.73 -2.28 -4.17
CA THR A 352 7.68 -2.77 -5.55
C THR A 352 8.69 -2.03 -6.42
N GLU A 353 8.80 -0.71 -6.27
CA GLU A 353 9.78 0.10 -6.99
C GLU A 353 11.21 -0.26 -6.60
N GLU A 354 11.48 -0.43 -5.30
CA GLU A 354 12.79 -0.84 -4.80
C GLU A 354 13.20 -2.22 -5.28
N ALA A 355 12.30 -3.20 -5.20
CA ALA A 355 12.56 -4.55 -5.71
C ALA A 355 12.83 -4.53 -7.21
N SER A 356 12.06 -3.75 -7.98
CA SER A 356 12.24 -3.61 -9.43
C SER A 356 13.57 -2.94 -9.78
N LYS A 357 13.91 -1.83 -9.11
CA LYS A 357 15.16 -1.10 -9.30
C LYS A 357 16.38 -1.93 -8.89
N ALA A 358 16.28 -2.73 -7.83
CA ALA A 358 17.37 -3.57 -7.34
C ALA A 358 17.67 -4.78 -8.24
N LEU A 359 16.70 -5.20 -9.06
CA LEU A 359 16.82 -6.38 -9.94
C LEU A 359 17.08 -6.03 -11.40
N ALA A 360 16.56 -4.91 -11.89
CA ALA A 360 16.65 -4.52 -13.29
C ALA A 360 18.04 -3.96 -13.64
N ASP A 361 18.56 -4.36 -14.80
CA ASP A 361 19.82 -3.82 -15.33
C ASP A 361 19.60 -2.52 -16.14
N ASN A 362 18.35 -2.25 -16.57
CA ASN A 362 17.98 -1.07 -17.35
C ASN A 362 16.50 -0.67 -17.13
N ASP A 363 16.10 0.48 -17.67
CA ASP A 363 14.75 1.01 -17.52
C ASP A 363 13.67 0.11 -18.14
N ASP A 364 13.97 -0.65 -19.20
CA ASP A 364 13.00 -1.55 -19.83
C ASP A 364 12.65 -2.71 -18.91
N GLU A 365 13.67 -3.31 -18.27
CA GLU A 365 13.48 -4.35 -17.26
C GLU A 365 12.74 -3.81 -16.03
N LYS A 366 13.09 -2.59 -15.57
CA LYS A 366 12.41 -1.94 -14.45
C LYS A 366 10.93 -1.73 -14.76
N ASN A 367 10.61 -1.19 -15.93
CA ASN A 367 9.23 -0.94 -16.35
C ASN A 367 8.46 -2.25 -16.50
N TYR A 368 9.04 -3.27 -17.14
CA TYR A 368 8.42 -4.59 -17.25
C TYR A 368 8.07 -5.18 -15.87
N LEU A 369 8.97 -5.07 -14.90
CA LEU A 369 8.72 -5.51 -13.53
C LEU A 369 7.59 -4.72 -12.85
N MET A 370 7.61 -3.39 -12.98
CA MET A 370 6.58 -2.52 -12.41
C MET A 370 5.20 -2.78 -13.03
N ASP A 371 5.13 -2.96 -14.35
CA ASP A 371 3.89 -3.22 -15.07
C ASP A 371 3.23 -4.53 -14.66
N ASN A 372 4.03 -5.53 -14.27
CA ASN A 372 3.52 -6.84 -13.86
C ASN A 372 3.25 -6.93 -12.36
N MET A 373 4.09 -6.34 -11.50
CA MET A 373 3.97 -6.48 -10.04
C MET A 373 3.12 -5.39 -9.40
N LEU A 374 3.24 -4.13 -9.83
CA LEU A 374 2.60 -3.01 -9.13
C LEU A 374 1.07 -3.11 -9.13
N PRO A 375 0.38 -3.39 -10.25
CA PRO A 375 -1.09 -3.50 -10.24
C PRO A 375 -1.60 -4.53 -9.22
N GLN A 376 -0.90 -5.66 -9.10
CA GLN A 376 -1.24 -6.73 -8.15
C GLN A 376 -1.07 -6.26 -6.70
N MET A 377 0.04 -5.56 -6.40
CA MET A 377 0.33 -5.03 -5.06
C MET A 377 -0.64 -3.94 -4.62
N ILE A 378 -1.06 -3.09 -5.56
CA ILE A 378 -2.04 -2.02 -5.30
C ILE A 378 -3.42 -2.64 -5.04
N VAL A 379 -3.88 -3.56 -5.89
CA VAL A 379 -5.17 -4.25 -5.69
C VAL A 379 -5.18 -5.05 -4.39
N GLY A 380 -4.10 -5.77 -4.08
CA GLY A 380 -3.97 -6.50 -2.82
C GLY A 380 -4.15 -5.59 -1.61
N GLY A 381 -3.49 -4.43 -1.61
CA GLY A 381 -3.58 -3.47 -0.51
C GLY A 381 -5.00 -2.93 -0.32
N PHE A 382 -5.71 -2.60 -1.41
CA PHE A 382 -7.08 -2.10 -1.31
C PHE A 382 -8.07 -3.14 -0.78
N VAL A 383 -8.00 -4.37 -1.27
CA VAL A 383 -8.92 -5.43 -0.84
C VAL A 383 -8.72 -5.73 0.65
N THR A 384 -7.47 -5.84 1.07
CA THR A 384 -7.13 -6.22 2.45
C THR A 384 -7.36 -5.08 3.43
N VAL A 385 -6.64 -3.97 3.25
CA VAL A 385 -6.52 -2.89 4.24
C VAL A 385 -7.82 -2.09 4.40
N THR A 386 -8.61 -1.98 3.34
CA THR A 386 -9.68 -0.99 3.27
C THR A 386 -11.07 -1.58 3.48
N ILE A 387 -11.36 -2.71 2.84
CA ILE A 387 -12.69 -3.33 2.86
C ILE A 387 -12.71 -4.45 3.89
N THR A 388 -11.79 -5.40 3.75
CA THR A 388 -11.85 -6.64 4.53
C THR A 388 -11.53 -6.39 6.00
N SER A 389 -10.59 -5.50 6.31
CA SER A 389 -10.23 -5.15 7.69
C SER A 389 -11.38 -4.57 8.51
N VAL A 390 -12.19 -3.68 7.93
CA VAL A 390 -13.36 -3.06 8.60
C VAL A 390 -14.45 -4.11 8.83
N ILE A 391 -14.66 -5.00 7.87
CA ILE A 391 -15.59 -6.12 8.00
C ILE A 391 -15.13 -7.06 9.12
N ILE A 392 -13.85 -7.42 9.13
CA ILE A 392 -13.27 -8.27 10.19
C ILE A 392 -13.42 -7.58 11.55
N ALA A 393 -13.06 -6.29 11.69
CA ALA A 393 -13.25 -5.54 12.92
C ALA A 393 -14.72 -5.54 13.38
N SER A 394 -15.66 -5.29 12.48
CA SER A 394 -17.10 -5.29 12.80
C SER A 394 -17.60 -6.65 13.29
N ILE A 395 -17.05 -7.75 12.76
CA ILE A 395 -17.37 -9.12 13.21
C ILE A 395 -16.69 -9.43 14.55
N PHE A 396 -15.52 -8.85 14.81
CA PHE A 396 -14.69 -9.15 15.98
C PHE A 396 -15.08 -8.34 17.22
N ILE A 397 -15.55 -7.10 17.07
CA ILE A 397 -15.99 -6.26 18.20
C ILE A 397 -16.94 -6.99 19.17
N PRO A 398 -18.00 -7.68 18.71
CA PRO A 398 -18.91 -8.41 19.60
C PRO A 398 -18.29 -9.62 20.31
N LEU A 399 -17.08 -10.04 19.92
CA LEU A 399 -16.38 -11.18 20.52
C LEU A 399 -15.55 -10.78 21.75
N LEU A 400 -15.33 -9.48 21.98
CA LEU A 400 -14.65 -9.01 23.19
C LEU A 400 -15.47 -9.39 24.43
N ARG A 401 -14.78 -9.83 25.49
CA ARG A 401 -15.39 -10.29 26.74
C ARG A 401 -14.90 -9.41 27.89
N ALA A 402 -15.85 -8.76 28.57
CA ALA A 402 -15.59 -7.99 29.78
C ALA A 402 -15.26 -8.91 30.96
#